data_AF-A0A5C5FUY4-F1
#
_entry.id   AF-A0A5C5FUY4-F1
#
_cell.length_a   1.000
_cell.length_b   1.000
_cell.length_c   1.000
_cell.angle_alpha   90.00
_cell.angle_beta   90.00
_cell.angle_gamma   90.00
#
_symmetry.space_group_name_H-M   'P 1'
#
loop_
_entity.id
_entity.type
_entity.pdbx_description
1 polymer ?
#
loop_
_entity_poly.entity_id
_entity_poly.type
_entity_poly.pdbx_seq_one_letter_code
_entity_poly.pdbx_strand_id
1 'polypeptide(L)' 'MAMQEPAECAVCLKPAATRCSACRLVPFCSRRCQTLLWPSHKVLCKRDPHVFYLPPMSPGDI' A
#
# COMPACT_ATOMS: atom_id res chain seq x y z
N MET A 1 10.54 2.27 -24.97
CA MET A 1 9.40 1.57 -24.38
C MET A 1 9.79 1.22 -22.95
N ALA A 2 9.15 1.81 -21.93
CA ALA A 2 9.55 1.60 -20.54
C ALA A 2 9.20 0.16 -20.12
N MET A 3 10.23 -0.67 -19.96
CA MET A 3 10.14 -1.98 -19.29
C MET A 3 9.49 -1.80 -17.92
N GLN A 4 8.19 -2.08 -17.80
CA GLN A 4 7.55 -2.13 -16.50
C GLN A 4 8.00 -3.41 -15.81
N GLU A 5 8.84 -3.26 -14.79
CA GLU A 5 9.19 -4.34 -13.88
C GLU A 5 7.91 -4.97 -13.31
N PRO A 6 7.85 -6.31 -13.18
CA PRO A 6 6.67 -6.99 -12.67
C PRO A 6 6.39 -6.46 -11.27
N ALA A 7 5.19 -5.91 -11.06
CA ALA A 7 4.81 -5.42 -9.75
C ALA A 7 4.84 -6.60 -8.75
N GLU A 8 5.64 -6.47 -7.69
CA GLU A 8 5.78 -7.50 -6.66
C GLU A 8 4.76 -7.27 -5.55
N CYS A 9 4.35 -8.32 -4.86
CA CYS A 9 3.42 -8.24 -3.75
C CYS A 9 4.08 -7.48 -2.58
N ALA A 10 3.42 -6.43 -2.08
CA ALA A 10 3.92 -5.63 -0.97
C ALA A 10 4.07 -6.39 0.37
N VAL A 11 3.65 -7.66 0.44
CA VAL A 11 3.66 -8.49 1.65
C VAL A 11 4.67 -9.63 1.57
N CYS A 12 4.74 -10.32 0.43
CA CYS A 12 5.53 -11.55 0.28
C CYS A 12 6.48 -11.52 -0.92
N LEU A 13 6.56 -10.40 -1.63
CA LEU A 13 7.46 -10.15 -2.77
C LEU A 13 7.28 -11.11 -3.96
N LYS A 14 6.25 -11.97 -3.94
CA LYS A 14 5.86 -12.78 -5.10
C LYS A 14 5.24 -11.90 -6.19
N PRO A 15 5.25 -12.31 -7.47
CA PRO A 15 4.59 -11.58 -8.55
C PRO A 15 3.15 -11.22 -8.18
N ALA A 16 2.81 -9.94 -8.25
CA ALA A 16 1.47 -9.48 -7.96
C ALA A 16 0.56 -9.72 -9.16
N ALA A 17 -0.56 -10.38 -8.89
CA ALA A 17 -1.63 -10.58 -9.87
C ALA A 17 -2.67 -9.46 -9.82
N THR A 18 -2.77 -8.76 -8.68
CA THR A 18 -3.85 -7.82 -8.40
C THR A 18 -3.33 -6.56 -7.73
N ARG A 19 -4.13 -5.50 -7.74
CA ARG A 19 -3.88 -4.27 -6.99
C ARG A 19 -5.09 -3.95 -6.13
N CYS A 20 -4.91 -3.08 -5.13
CA CYS A 20 -6.04 -2.59 -4.34
C CYS A 20 -7.10 -1.97 -5.28
N SER A 21 -8.35 -2.44 -5.22
CA SER A 21 -9.44 -1.93 -6.06
C SER A 21 -9.76 -0.45 -5.82
N ALA A 22 -9.46 0.05 -4.63
CA ALA A 22 -9.81 1.40 -4.21
C ALA A 22 -8.79 2.45 -4.66
N CYS A 23 -7.49 2.20 -4.45
CA CYS A 23 -6.43 3.16 -4.81
C CYS A 23 -5.60 2.75 -6.03
N ARG A 24 -5.61 1.47 -6.42
CA ARG A 24 -4.81 0.89 -7.51
C ARG A 24 -3.29 1.12 -7.41
N LEU A 25 -2.80 1.56 -6.25
CA LEU A 25 -1.38 1.83 -6.00
C LEU A 25 -0.63 0.59 -5.52
N VAL A 26 -1.17 -0.11 -4.52
CA VAL A 26 -0.44 -1.21 -3.87
C VAL A 26 -0.71 -2.55 -4.58
N PRO A 27 0.33 -3.23 -5.09
CA PRO A 27 0.26 -4.55 -5.69
C PRO A 27 0.19 -5.69 -4.66
N PHE A 28 -0.62 -6.71 -4.95
CA PHE A 28 -0.82 -7.90 -4.13
C PHE A 28 -0.89 -9.17 -4.99
N CYS A 29 -0.32 -10.27 -4.49
CA CYS A 29 -0.46 -11.57 -5.14
C CYS A 29 -1.82 -12.23 -4.88
N SER A 30 -2.52 -11.87 -3.80
CA SER A 30 -3.80 -12.46 -3.41
C SER A 30 -4.58 -11.59 -2.42
N ARG A 31 -5.89 -11.87 -2.27
CA ARG A 31 -6.76 -11.22 -1.26
C ARG A 31 -6.26 -11.44 0.17
N ARG A 32 -5.60 -12.57 0.46
CA ARG A 32 -4.99 -12.83 1.77
C ARG A 32 -3.93 -11.80 2.12
N CYS A 33 -3.02 -11.50 1.19
CA CYS A 33 -2.00 -10.46 1.40
C CYS A 33 -2.61 -9.07 1.53
N GLN A 34 -3.65 -8.77 0.75
CA GLN A 34 -4.38 -7.52 0.89
C GLN A 34 -5.00 -7.36 2.30
N THR A 35 -5.68 -8.39 2.81
CA THR A 35 -6.26 -8.37 4.15
C THR A 35 -5.21 -8.26 5.25
N LEU A 36 -4.05 -8.94 5.08
CA LEU A 36 -2.96 -8.87 6.05
C LEU A 36 -2.38 -7.45 6.17
N LEU A 37 -2.21 -6.75 5.05
CA LEU A 37 -1.70 -5.37 5.03
C LEU A 37 -2.78 -4.33 5.32
N TRP A 38 -4.07 -4.69 5.26
CA TRP A 38 -5.20 -3.77 5.40
C TRP A 38 -5.16 -2.85 6.63
N PRO A 39 -4.80 -3.31 7.84
CA PRO A 39 -4.76 -2.44 9.02
C PRO A 39 -3.84 -1.21 8.86
N SER A 40 -2.70 -1.39 8.21
CA SER A 40 -1.75 -0.31 7.91
C SER A 40 -2.13 0.42 6.62
N HIS A 41 -2.50 -0.33 5.57
CA HIS A 41 -2.85 0.23 4.26
C HIS A 41 -4.06 1.16 4.33
N LYS A 42 -5.09 0.86 5.13
CA LYS A 42 -6.33 1.66 5.21
C LYS A 42 -6.07 3.11 5.61
N VAL A 43 -5.02 3.35 6.40
CA VAL A 43 -4.66 4.70 6.87
C VAL A 43 -4.19 5.57 5.71
N LEU A 44 -3.50 4.97 4.73
CA LEU A 44 -2.93 5.65 3.57
C LEU A 44 -3.70 5.36 2.26
N CYS A 45 -4.76 4.55 2.31
CA CYS A 45 -5.52 4.17 1.13
C CYS A 45 -6.22 5.40 0.53
N LYS A 46 -6.10 5.57 -0.79
CA LYS A 46 -6.57 6.73 -1.57
C LYS A 46 -5.90 8.07 -1.23
N ARG A 47 -4.85 8.07 -0.39
CA ARG A 47 -4.05 9.26 -0.16
C ARG A 47 -3.08 9.51 -1.31
N ASP A 48 -2.63 10.75 -1.42
CA ASP A 48 -1.66 11.15 -2.43
C ASP A 48 -0.27 10.62 -2.07
N PRO A 49 0.38 9.81 -2.92
CA PRO A 49 1.70 9.24 -2.63
C PRO A 49 2.83 10.30 -2.60
N HIS A 50 2.59 11.51 -3.12
CA HIS A 50 3.55 12.62 -3.12
C HIS A 50 3.38 13.55 -1.92
N VAL A 51 2.34 13.36 -1.12
CA VAL A 51 2.11 14.15 0.10
C VAL A 51 2.58 13.36 1.32
N PHE A 52 3.50 13.94 2.08
CA PHE A 52 3.90 13.38 3.36
C PHE A 52 2.82 13.65 4.40
N TYR A 53 2.22 12.59 4.95
CA TYR A 53 1.23 12.70 6.01
C TYR A 53 1.90 12.51 7.36
N LEU A 54 2.12 13.62 8.07
CA LEU A 54 2.55 13.60 9.46
C LEU A 54 1.48 12.91 10.33
N PRO A 55 1.85 11.98 11.22
CA PRO A 55 0.94 11.54 12.26
C PRO A 55 0.56 12.76 13.13
N PRO A 56 -0.69 12.83 13.61
CA PRO A 56 -1.08 13.89 14.53
C PRO A 56 -0.21 13.79 15.78
N MET A 57 0.66 14.78 15.99
CA MET A 57 1.45 14.87 17.22
C MET A 57 0.48 15.19 18.35
N SER A 58 0.29 14.24 19.27
CA SER A 58 -0.51 14.49 20.46
C SER A 58 0.34 15.21 21.50
N PRO A 59 -0.22 16.13 22.31
CA PRO A 59 0.54 16.81 23.36
C PRO A 59 1.16 15.90 24.43
N GLY A 60 0.87 14.59 24.43
CA GLY A 60 1.36 13.61 25.40
C GLY A 60 2.59 12.81 24.95
N ASP A 61 3.13 13.04 23.75
CA ASP A 61 4.30 12.34 23.20
C ASP A 61 5.62 13.14 23.30
N ILE A 62 5.65 14.17 24.17
CA ILE A 62 6.82 15.05 24.44
C ILE A 62 7.45 14.69 25.80
#